data_AF-A0AAW9QST8-F1
#
_entry.id   AF-A0AAW9QST8-F1
#
_cell.length_a   1.000
_cell.length_b   1.000
_cell.length_c   1.000
_cell.angle_alpha   90.00
_cell.angle_beta   90.00
_cell.angle_gamma   90.00
#
_symmetry.space_group_name_H-M   'P 1'
#
loop_
_entity.id
_entity.type
_entity.pdbx_description
1 polymer ?
#
loop_
_entity_poly.entity_id
_entity_poly.type
_entity_poly.pdbx_seq_one_letter_code
_entity_poly.pdbx_strand_id
1 'polypeptide(L)'
;MSDNTLRELKNRLERLADRASDSKAVVDWSDEQHWELLEGVEAENTTEEADFLRELLYDIGLQWECLVANARSTAVEFPEDLIQAWLSEIQRSLEKFDRATVS
;
A
#
# COMPACT_ATOMS: atom_id res chain seq x y z
N MET A 1 9.32 11.95 -1.78
CA MET A 1 9.77 10.71 -1.11
C MET A 1 8.64 9.69 -1.10
N SER A 2 7.41 10.15 -0.86
CA SER A 2 6.12 9.53 -1.23
C SER A 2 6.12 8.77 -2.58
N ASP A 3 6.61 9.36 -3.67
CA ASP A 3 6.66 8.68 -4.99
C ASP A 3 7.49 7.39 -4.97
N ASN A 4 8.60 7.38 -4.23
CA ASN A 4 9.42 6.17 -4.08
C ASN A 4 8.67 5.08 -3.28
N THR A 5 7.98 5.47 -2.21
CA THR A 5 7.19 4.54 -1.40
C THR A 5 5.99 3.99 -2.17
N LEU A 6 5.31 4.82 -2.97
CA LEU A 6 4.19 4.39 -3.78
C LEU A 6 4.62 3.40 -4.88
N ARG A 7 5.77 3.65 -5.53
CA ARG A 7 6.37 2.71 -6.51
C ARG A 7 6.83 1.42 -5.83
N GLU A 8 7.39 1.49 -4.63
CA GLU A 8 7.77 0.29 -3.87
C GLU A 8 6.55 -0.55 -3.45
N LEU A 9 5.47 0.09 -3.02
CA LEU A 9 4.20 -0.59 -2.73
C LEU A 9 3.68 -1.32 -3.97
N LYS A 10 3.69 -0.66 -5.14
CA LYS A 10 3.32 -1.27 -6.42
C LYS A 10 4.14 -2.53 -6.70
N ASN A 11 5.47 -2.44 -6.61
CA ASN A 11 6.37 -3.58 -6.84
C ASN A 11 6.06 -4.75 -5.89
N ARG A 12 5.74 -4.47 -4.63
CA ARG A 12 5.40 -5.49 -3.63
C ARG A 12 4.08 -6.17 -3.94
N LEU A 13 3.06 -5.40 -4.32
CA LEU A 13 1.77 -5.95 -4.73
C LEU A 13 1.86 -6.76 -6.04
N GLU A 14 2.70 -6.34 -6.99
CA GLU A 14 2.99 -7.14 -8.20
C GLU A 14 3.67 -8.46 -7.84
N ARG A 15 4.66 -8.44 -6.96
CA ARG A 15 5.30 -9.68 -6.47
C ARG A 15 4.33 -10.57 -5.71
N LEU A 16 3.38 -10.00 -4.97
CA LEU A 16 2.32 -10.76 -4.31
C LEU A 16 1.38 -11.42 -5.33
N ALA A 17 0.95 -10.67 -6.36
CA ALA A 17 0.14 -11.21 -7.46
C ALA A 17 0.85 -12.36 -8.20
N ASP A 18 2.16 -12.22 -8.41
CA ASP A 18 3.02 -13.25 -9.02
C ASP A 18 3.40 -14.39 -8.06
N ARG A 19 2.90 -14.38 -6.82
CA ARG A 19 3.22 -15.36 -5.75
C ARG A 19 4.71 -15.47 -5.43
N ALA A 20 5.46 -14.39 -5.69
CA ALA A 20 6.87 -14.20 -5.35
C ALA A 20 7.07 -13.50 -3.99
N SER A 21 5.97 -13.25 -3.27
CA SER A 21 5.87 -12.77 -1.89
C SER A 21 4.59 -13.32 -1.27
N ASP A 22 4.47 -13.25 0.06
CA ASP A 22 3.24 -13.51 0.79
C ASP A 22 2.60 -12.20 1.28
N SER A 23 1.31 -12.26 1.62
CA SER A 23 0.52 -11.12 2.07
C SER A 23 1.04 -10.53 3.38
N LYS A 24 1.55 -11.38 4.28
CA LYS A 24 2.09 -10.95 5.57
C LYS A 24 3.29 -10.02 5.40
N ALA A 25 4.19 -10.32 4.46
CA ALA A 25 5.34 -9.49 4.16
C ALA A 25 4.95 -8.13 3.56
N VAL A 26 3.85 -8.06 2.81
CA VAL A 26 3.31 -6.78 2.31
C VAL A 26 2.72 -5.97 3.47
N VAL A 27 1.94 -6.61 4.33
CA VAL A 27 1.31 -5.95 5.50
C VAL A 27 2.35 -5.41 6.47
N ASP A 28 3.35 -6.22 6.83
CA ASP A 28 4.42 -5.78 7.75
C ASP A 28 5.13 -4.54 7.24
N TRP A 29 5.44 -4.53 5.94
CA TRP A 29 6.04 -3.37 5.31
C TRP A 29 5.08 -2.18 5.28
N SER A 30 3.81 -2.41 4.96
CA SER A 30 2.80 -1.35 4.90
C SER A 30 2.60 -0.68 6.26
N ASP A 31 2.56 -1.45 7.35
CA ASP A 31 2.44 -0.94 8.72
C ASP A 31 3.65 -0.08 9.11
N GLU A 32 4.86 -0.52 8.77
CA GLU A 32 6.09 0.26 8.98
C GLU A 32 6.03 1.61 8.25
N GLN A 33 5.65 1.60 6.96
CA GLN A 33 5.57 2.83 6.18
C GLN A 33 4.45 3.75 6.65
N HIS A 34 3.30 3.18 7.06
CA HIS A 34 2.19 3.96 7.58
C HIS A 34 2.60 4.70 8.85
N TRP A 35 3.35 4.04 9.75
CA TRP A 35 3.90 4.69 10.93
C TRP A 35 4.87 5.82 10.62
N GLU A 36 5.79 5.64 9.66
CA GLU A 36 6.70 6.70 9.22
C GLU A 36 5.97 7.93 8.65
N LEU A 37 4.81 7.72 8.00
CA LEU A 37 3.98 8.81 7.46
C LEU A 37 3.10 9.49 8.51
N LEU A 38 2.85 8.87 9.65
CA LEU A 38 2.05 9.44 10.74
C LEU A 38 2.91 10.10 11.82
N GLU A 39 4.03 9.48 12.19
CA GLU A 39 4.84 9.86 13.36
C GLU A 39 6.32 10.08 12.99
N GLY A 40 6.72 9.74 11.77
CA GLY A 40 8.09 9.87 11.29
C GLY A 40 8.40 11.23 10.67
N VAL A 41 9.46 11.28 9.87
CA VAL A 41 9.95 12.52 9.24
C VAL A 41 8.92 13.11 8.25
N GLU A 42 7.98 12.30 7.78
CA GLU A 42 6.94 12.68 6.82
C GLU A 42 5.58 13.00 7.48
N ALA A 43 5.49 13.03 8.81
CA ALA A 43 4.24 13.32 9.54
C ALA A 43 3.58 14.63 9.11
N GLU A 44 4.37 15.66 8.81
CA GLU A 44 3.89 16.98 8.36
C GLU A 44 3.68 17.07 6.84
N ASN A 45 3.92 15.99 6.08
CA ASN A 45 3.71 15.99 4.64
C ASN A 45 2.20 15.92 4.32
N THR A 46 1.61 17.03 3.92
CA THR A 46 0.18 17.17 3.58
C THR A 46 -0.08 17.21 2.07
N THR A 47 0.82 16.62 1.27
CA THR A 47 0.58 16.50 -0.17
C THR A 47 -0.53 15.48 -0.42
N GLU A 48 -1.30 15.68 -1.50
CA GLU A 48 -2.34 14.73 -1.91
C GLU A 48 -1.79 13.31 -2.13
N GLU A 49 -0.53 13.21 -2.56
CA GLU A 49 0.17 11.94 -2.69
C GLU A 49 0.44 11.26 -1.34
N ALA A 50 0.90 12.02 -0.35
CA ALA A 50 1.14 11.50 1.00
C ALA A 50 -0.18 11.06 1.66
N ASP A 51 -1.26 11.82 1.49
CA ASP A 51 -2.58 11.46 2.00
C ASP A 51 -3.12 10.18 1.35
N PHE A 52 -3.05 10.08 0.02
CA PHE A 52 -3.40 8.87 -0.70
C PHE A 52 -2.61 7.65 -0.22
N LEU A 53 -1.29 7.82 -0.03
CA LEU A 53 -0.43 6.74 0.44
C LEU A 53 -0.80 6.31 1.87
N ARG A 54 -1.10 7.24 2.79
CA ARG A 54 -1.57 6.90 4.15
C ARG A 54 -2.85 6.09 4.11
N GLU A 55 -3.85 6.54 3.35
CA GLU A 55 -5.13 5.84 3.23
C GLU A 55 -4.97 4.43 2.67
N LEU A 56 -4.13 4.27 1.65
CA LEU A 56 -3.90 2.97 1.02
C LEU A 56 -3.17 1.99 1.95
N LEU A 57 -2.14 2.45 2.67
CA LEU A 57 -1.42 1.60 3.62
C LEU A 57 -2.33 1.20 4.79
N TYR A 58 -3.16 2.12 5.27
CA TYR A 58 -4.16 1.83 6.30
C TYR A 58 -5.20 0.79 5.83
N ASP A 59 -5.71 0.91 4.60
CA ASP A 59 -6.65 -0.08 4.06
C ASP A 59 -6.01 -1.48 3.97
N ILE A 60 -4.76 -1.59 3.52
CA ILE A 60 -4.03 -2.88 3.49
C ILE A 60 -3.99 -3.53 4.88
N GLY A 61 -3.64 -2.75 5.92
CA GLY A 61 -3.63 -3.23 7.30
C GLY A 61 -5.03 -3.68 7.76
N LEU A 62 -6.06 -2.88 7.48
CA LEU A 62 -7.45 -3.20 7.86
C LEU A 62 -7.97 -4.46 7.17
N GLN A 63 -7.71 -4.64 5.88
CA GLN A 63 -8.12 -5.84 5.14
C GLN A 63 -7.41 -7.09 5.70
N TRP A 64 -6.15 -6.96 6.13
CA TRP A 64 -5.43 -8.04 6.77
C TRP A 64 -6.07 -8.46 8.10
N GLU A 65 -6.39 -7.49 8.96
CA GLU A 65 -7.06 -7.76 10.23
C GLU A 65 -8.40 -8.49 10.00
N CYS A 66 -9.20 -8.02 9.05
CA CYS A 66 -10.45 -8.65 8.64
C CYS A 66 -10.23 -10.10 8.19
N LEU A 67 -9.22 -10.35 7.35
CA LEU A 67 -8.91 -11.66 6.80
C LEU A 67 -8.44 -12.64 7.89
N VAL A 68 -7.52 -12.21 8.75
CA VAL A 68 -7.02 -12.99 9.87
C VAL A 68 -8.14 -13.30 10.87
N ALA A 69 -9.00 -12.33 11.18
CA ALA A 69 -10.13 -12.54 12.07
C ALA A 69 -11.12 -13.57 11.51
N ASN A 70 -11.40 -13.52 10.21
CA ASN A 70 -12.31 -14.44 9.54
C ASN A 70 -11.75 -15.87 9.48
N ALA A 71 -10.47 -16.02 9.11
CA ALA A 71 -9.82 -17.31 8.99
C ALA A 71 -9.32 -17.88 10.33
N ARG A 72 -9.21 -17.03 11.37
CA ARG A 72 -8.58 -17.33 12.67
C ARG A 72 -7.14 -17.82 12.52
N SER A 73 -6.41 -17.27 11.56
CA SER A 73 -5.06 -17.69 11.19
C SER A 73 -4.33 -16.57 10.47
N THR A 74 -3.02 -16.48 10.68
CA THR A 74 -2.11 -15.60 9.92
C THR A 74 -1.54 -16.27 8.67
N ALA A 75 -1.86 -17.55 8.44
CA ALA A 75 -1.50 -18.27 7.21
C ALA A 75 -2.59 -18.08 6.13
N VAL A 76 -2.89 -16.80 5.84
CA VAL A 76 -3.90 -16.37 4.87
C VAL A 76 -3.28 -15.46 3.83
N GLU A 77 -3.90 -15.39 2.66
CA GLU A 77 -3.47 -14.55 1.55
C GLU A 77 -4.61 -13.62 1.14
N PHE A 78 -4.25 -12.40 0.73
CA PHE A 78 -5.20 -11.47 0.16
C PHE A 78 -5.88 -12.08 -1.07
N PRO A 79 -7.19 -11.85 -1.24
CA PRO A 79 -7.88 -12.16 -2.48
C PRO A 79 -7.25 -11.46 -3.69
N GLU A 80 -7.20 -12.15 -4.83
CA GLU A 80 -6.57 -11.63 -6.05
C GLU A 80 -7.25 -10.36 -6.57
N ASP A 81 -8.58 -10.28 -6.46
CA ASP A 81 -9.37 -9.11 -6.86
C ASP A 81 -9.01 -7.86 -6.03
N LEU A 82 -8.74 -8.04 -4.74
CA LEU A 82 -8.29 -6.96 -3.86
C LEU A 82 -6.90 -6.45 -4.27
N ILE A 83 -5.96 -7.35 -4.57
CA ILE A 83 -4.62 -7.00 -5.04
C ILE A 83 -4.71 -6.20 -6.35
N GLN A 84 -5.54 -6.64 -7.29
CA GLN A 84 -5.73 -5.95 -8.58
C GLN A 84 -6.39 -4.57 -8.41
N ALA A 85 -7.29 -4.41 -7.43
CA ALA A 85 -7.90 -3.11 -7.12
C ALA A 85 -6.85 -2.09 -6.66
N TRP A 86 -6.01 -2.47 -5.68
CA TRP A 86 -4.93 -1.60 -5.20
C TRP A 86 -3.92 -1.27 -6.30
N LEU A 87 -3.50 -2.25 -7.10
CA LEU A 87 -2.60 -2.00 -8.24
C LEU A 87 -3.21 -0.98 -9.24
N SER A 88 -4.51 -1.08 -9.50
CA SER A 88 -5.22 -0.16 -10.39
C SER A 88 -5.35 1.24 -9.80
N GLU A 89 -5.48 1.38 -8.48
CA GLU A 89 -5.47 2.67 -7.78
C GLU A 89 -4.10 3.33 -7.82
N ILE A 90 -3.05 2.57 -7.48
CA ILE A 90 -1.67 3.06 -7.51
C ILE A 90 -1.29 3.53 -8.92
N GLN A 91 -1.61 2.75 -9.95
CA GLN A 91 -1.31 3.12 -11.33
C GLN A 91 -1.97 4.45 -11.74
N ARG A 92 -3.25 4.64 -11.41
CA ARG A 92 -3.97 5.89 -11.68
C ARG A 92 -3.37 7.07 -10.93
N SER A 93 -2.96 6.87 -9.69
CA SER A 93 -2.34 7.91 -8.86
C SER A 93 -0.97 8.31 -9.39
N LEU A 94 -0.10 7.35 -9.77
CA LEU A 94 1.20 7.64 -10.38
C LEU A 94 1.05 8.48 -11.65
N GLU A 95 0.12 8.12 -12.54
CA GLU A 95 -0.16 8.88 -13.76
C GLU A 95 -0.66 10.31 -13.47
N LYS A 96 -1.42 10.50 -12.39
CA LYS A 96 -1.91 11.80 -11.96
C LYS A 96 -0.77 12.67 -11.43
N PHE A 97 0.07 12.13 -10.55
CA PHE A 97 1.15 12.88 -9.90
C PHE A 97 2.31 13.20 -10.85
N ASP A 98 2.61 12.29 -11.79
CA ASP A 98 3.59 12.53 -12.87
C ASP A 98 3.16 13.69 -13.79
N ARG A 99 1.86 13.87 -14.03
CA ARG A 99 1.34 14.99 -14.85
C ARG A 99 1.39 16.33 -14.12
N ALA A 100 1.19 16.32 -12.80
CA ALA A 100 1.22 17.52 -11.97
C ALA A 100 2.63 18.11 -11.82
N THR A 101 3.68 17.31 -12.00
CA THR A 101 5.08 17.76 -11.92
C THR A 101 5.62 18.37 -13.23
N VAL A 102 4.89 18.23 -14.35
CA VAL A 102 5.31 18.70 -15.68
C VAL A 102 4.58 19.99 -16.11
N SER A 103 3.59 20.46 -15.35
CA SER A 103 2.87 21.73 -15.59
C SER A 103 3.37 22.85 -14.69
#